data_AF-A0A919T812-F1
#
_entry.id   AF-A0A919T812-F1
#
_cell.length_a   1.000
_cell.length_b   1.000
_cell.length_c   1.000
_cell.angle_alpha   90.00
_cell.angle_beta   90.00
_cell.angle_gamma   90.00
#
_symmetry.space_group_name_H-M   'P 1'
#
loop_
_entity.id
_entity.type
_entity.pdbx_description
1 polymer ?
#
loop_
_entity_poly.entity_id
_entity_poly.type
_entity_poly.pdbx_seq_one_letter_code
_entity_poly.pdbx_strand_id
1 'polypeptide(L)' 'MLLTALDAGVSPETLRKIESGRVATPAFPTIAAIADVLGLSLDAVWSEINRSDRTAEIERLAS' A
#
# COMPACT_ATOMS: atom_id res chain seq x y z
N MET A 1 6.93 -6.11 -9.84
CA MET A 1 5.75 -6.90 -9.41
C MET A 1 6.06 -8.36 -9.14
N LEU A 2 6.43 -9.20 -10.12
CA LEU A 2 6.71 -10.63 -9.85
C LEU A 2 7.82 -10.82 -8.81
N LEU A 3 8.99 -10.20 -9.04
CA LEU A 3 10.13 -10.28 -8.10
C LEU A 3 9.76 -9.69 -6.74
N THR A 4 9.18 -8.49 -6.72
CA THR A 4 8.67 -7.83 -5.49
C THR A 4 7.77 -8.75 -4.66
N ALA A 5 6.83 -9.45 -5.31
CA ALA A 5 5.91 -10.34 -4.61
C ALA A 5 6.65 -11.53 -3.99
N LEU A 6 7.53 -12.17 -4.77
CA LEU A 6 8.31 -13.33 -4.32
C LEU A 6 9.27 -12.95 -3.18
N ASP A 7 9.97 -11.83 -3.31
CA ASP A 7 10.90 -11.33 -2.29
C ASP A 7 10.14 -10.93 -0.99
N ALA A 8 8.91 -10.46 -1.12
CA ALA A 8 8.04 -10.12 0.03
C ALA A 8 7.28 -11.34 0.60
N GLY A 9 7.51 -12.54 0.07
CA GLY A 9 6.85 -13.78 0.53
C GLY A 9 5.35 -13.85 0.23
N VAL A 10 4.87 -13.13 -0.78
CA VAL A 10 3.46 -13.14 -1.22
C VAL A 10 3.32 -13.63 -2.66
N SER A 11 2.15 -14.18 -2.99
CA SER A 11 1.88 -14.53 -4.38
C SER A 11 1.75 -13.26 -5.24
N PRO A 12 2.16 -13.27 -6.52
CA PRO A 12 1.95 -12.15 -7.43
C PRO A 12 0.48 -11.74 -7.56
N GLU A 13 -0.43 -12.70 -7.46
CA GLU A 13 -1.88 -12.44 -7.47
C GLU A 13 -2.34 -11.74 -6.18
N THR A 14 -1.78 -12.09 -5.03
CA THR A 14 -2.02 -11.38 -3.77
C THR A 14 -1.58 -9.93 -3.88
N LEU A 15 -0.38 -9.68 -4.41
CA LEU A 15 0.14 -8.32 -4.59
C LEU A 15 -0.78 -7.50 -5.53
N ARG A 16 -1.23 -8.07 -6.65
CA ARG A 16 -2.20 -7.43 -7.56
C ARG A 16 -3.53 -7.09 -6.88
N LYS A 17 -4.02 -7.96 -6.00
CA LYS A 17 -5.25 -7.69 -5.22
C LYS A 17 -5.04 -6.56 -4.22
N ILE A 18 -3.86 -6.46 -3.60
CA ILE A 18 -3.53 -5.36 -2.68
C ILE A 18 -3.49 -4.04 -3.46
N GLU A 19 -2.76 -3.98 -4.57
CA GLU A 19 -2.65 -2.77 -5.42
C GLU A 19 -4.00 -2.29 -5.96
N SER A 20 -4.87 -3.23 -6.34
CA SER A 20 -6.22 -2.91 -6.84
C SER A 20 -7.24 -2.61 -5.74
N GLY A 21 -6.85 -2.65 -4.46
CA GLY A 21 -7.74 -2.44 -3.32
C GLY A 21 -8.74 -3.58 -3.09
N ARG A 22 -8.54 -4.74 -3.73
CA ARG A 22 -9.40 -5.94 -3.60
C ARG A 22 -9.06 -6.82 -2.41
N VAL A 23 -8.15 -6.37 -1.56
CA VAL A 23 -7.92 -6.93 -0.22
C VAL A 23 -8.39 -5.89 0.79
N ALA A 24 -9.55 -6.13 1.41
CA ALA A 24 -10.15 -5.16 2.34
C ALA A 24 -9.26 -4.88 3.57
N THR A 25 -8.58 -5.91 4.08
CA THR A 25 -7.71 -5.82 5.26
C THR A 25 -6.48 -6.70 5.10
N PRO A 26 -5.46 -6.26 4.33
CA PRO A 26 -4.20 -7.00 4.25
C PRO A 26 -3.55 -7.05 5.64
N ALA A 27 -2.95 -8.20 5.97
CA ALA A 27 -2.25 -8.35 7.25
C ALA A 27 -1.08 -7.36 7.32
N PHE A 28 -0.90 -6.69 8.47
CA PHE A 28 0.18 -5.72 8.65
C PHE A 28 1.59 -6.27 8.30
N PRO A 29 1.97 -7.49 8.71
CA PRO A 29 3.26 -8.07 8.31
C PRO A 29 3.45 -8.17 6.80
N THR A 30 2.38 -8.38 6.04
CA THR A 30 2.42 -8.39 4.58
C THR A 30 2.77 -7.02 4.01
N ILE A 31 2.19 -5.96 4.55
CA ILE A 31 2.50 -4.58 4.13
C ILE A 31 3.94 -4.22 4.51
N ALA A 32 4.39 -4.61 5.70
CA ALA A 32 5.76 -4.40 6.16
C ALA A 32 6.80 -5.09 5.25
N ALA A 33 6.56 -6.35 4.88
CA ALA A 33 7.46 -7.09 3.98
C ALA A 33 7.54 -6.47 2.58
N ILE A 34 6.40 -6.02 2.02
CA ILE A 34 6.39 -5.33 0.72
C ILE A 34 7.16 -4.00 0.80
N ALA A 35 6.99 -3.24 1.88
CA ALA A 35 7.68 -1.97 2.08
C ALA A 35 9.20 -2.17 2.17
N ASP A 36 9.66 -3.18 2.91
CA ASP A 36 11.08 -3.52 3.06
C ASP A 36 11.73 -3.85 1.70
N VAL A 37 11.09 -4.72 0.90
CA VAL A 37 11.57 -5.08 -0.45
C VAL A 37 11.65 -3.87 -1.38
N LEU A 38 10.75 -2.90 -1.23
CA LEU A 38 10.73 -1.67 -2.01
C LEU A 38 11.70 -0.60 -1.47
N GLY A 39 12.36 -0.83 -0.34
CA GLY A 39 13.22 0.16 0.32
C GLY A 39 12.44 1.36 0.88
N LEU A 40 11.17 1.17 1.21
CA LEU A 40 10.28 2.19 1.76
C LEU A 40 10.13 2.04 3.26
N SER A 41 10.22 3.15 3.99
CA SER A 41 9.82 3.16 5.40
C SER A 41 8.30 3.13 5.55
N LEU A 42 7.81 2.47 6.58
CA LEU A 42 6.37 2.47 6.89
C LEU A 42 5.85 3.89 7.19
N ASP A 43 6.69 4.76 7.74
CA ASP A 43 6.35 6.17 7.94
C ASP A 43 6.11 6.91 6.62
N ALA A 44 6.88 6.59 5.57
CA ALA A 44 6.67 7.17 4.24
C ALA A 44 5.35 6.71 3.64
N VAL A 45 5.03 5.42 3.76
CA VAL A 45 3.75 4.85 3.30
C VAL A 45 2.58 5.48 4.04
N TRP A 46 2.66 5.60 5.36
CA TRP A 46 1.64 6.24 6.20
C TRP A 46 1.45 7.73 5.86
N SER A 47 2.54 8.45 5.61
CA SER A 47 2.51 9.87 5.23
C SER A 47 1.83 10.09 3.89
N GLU A 48 2.01 9.17 2.93
CA GLU A 48 1.35 9.22 1.63
C GLU A 48 -0.16 9.04 1.76
N ILE A 49 -0.61 7.98 2.46
CA ILE A 49 -2.03 7.68 2.67
C ILE A 49 -2.76 8.88 3.30
N ASN A 50 -2.18 9.47 4.34
CA ASN A 50 -2.76 10.63 5.00
C ASN A 50 -2.71 11.93 4.17
N ARG A 51 -1.91 12.00 3.10
CA ARG A 51 -1.92 13.14 2.18
C ARG A 51 -3.06 12.99 1.18
N SER A 52 -3.27 11.78 0.65
CA SER A 52 -4.40 11.47 -0.23
C SER A 52 -5.74 11.75 0.44
N ASP A 53 -5.94 11.31 1.67
CA ASP A 53 -7.19 11.57 2.42
C ASP A 53 -7.46 13.06 2.62
N ARG A 54 -6.40 13.83 2.91
CA ARG A 54 -6.50 15.28 3.10
C ARG A 54 -6.82 16.01 1.79
N THR A 55 -6.26 15.55 0.68
CA THR A 55 -6.52 16.11 -0.66
C THR A 55 -7.97 15.86 -1.05
N ALA A 56 -8.46 14.64 -0.87
CA ALA A 56 -9.85 14.28 -1.14
C ALA A 56 -10.84 15.07 -0.27
N GLU A 57 -10.49 15.36 1.01
CA GLU A 57 -11.32 16.19 1.88
C GLU A 57 -11.37 17.66 1.44
N ILE A 58 -10.23 18.23 1.02
CA ILE A 58 -10.19 19.61 0.51
C ILE A 58 -11.04 19.76 -0.75
N GLU A 59 -10.94 18.81 -1.70
CA GLU A 59 -11.76 18.80 -2.92
C GLU A 59 -13.26 18.73 -2.59
N ARG A 60 -13.64 17.95 -1.58
CA ARG A 60 -15.04 17.83 -1.15
C ARG A 60 -15.58 19.12 -0.54
N LEU A 61 -14.77 19.86 0.21
CA LEU A 61 -15.15 21.14 0.83
C LEU A 61 -15.17 22.30 -0.16
N ALA A 62 -14.46 22.18 -1.29
CA ALA A 62 -14.42 23.19 -2.34
C ALA A 62 -15.55 23.04 -3.39
N SER A 63 -16.35 21.98 -3.30
CA SER A 63 -17.54 21.70 -4.13
C SER A 63 -18.84 22.15 -3.46
#